data_AF-A0A0P1GY32-F1
#
_entry.id   AF-A0A0P1GY32-F1
#
_cell.length_a   1.000
_cell.length_b   1.000
_cell.length_c   1.000
_cell.angle_alpha   90.00
_cell.angle_beta   90.00
_cell.angle_gamma   90.00
#
_symmetry.space_group_name_H-M   'P 1'
#
loop_
_entity.id
_entity.type
_entity.pdbx_description
1 polymer ?
#
loop_
_entity_poly.entity_id
_entity_poly.type
_entity_poly.pdbx_seq_one_letter_code
_entity_poly.pdbx_strand_id
1 'polypeptide(L)'
;MLNEKYTAMIRNDGYFAELTPDNVPNMADVIEPAVLKGNTAVTGMLAPLVIAYGTDLVSEPPKGWADLWDERFTGQLGLYKITNSAATMMAMWAGEHFGSGRDDIETAVAKFKELGPFPQIGYSAQLTPLLSQGQVAVAPIDLGEVKAMQEAGIPIDYVVPEEGMLVFDHSFSVFENSADKRLGFDYINFALSPEIQLSMAENWLIAPTNKTVELPEELQKWPL
;
A
#
# COMPACT_ATOMS: atom_id res chain seq x y z
N MET A 1 12.59 0.61 8.91
CA MET A 1 11.51 0.55 7.91
C MET A 1 10.19 0.81 8.61
N LEU A 2 9.46 1.86 8.23
CA LEU A 2 8.14 2.21 8.76
C LEU A 2 7.29 2.84 7.64
N ASN A 3 5.97 2.84 7.81
CA ASN A 3 5.07 3.60 6.94
C ASN A 3 5.09 5.10 7.31
N GLU A 4 5.01 6.00 6.32
CA GLU A 4 5.11 7.45 6.58
C GLU A 4 4.00 8.00 7.48
N LYS A 5 2.84 7.33 7.60
CA LYS A 5 1.83 7.68 8.60
C LYS A 5 2.41 7.84 10.01
N TYR A 6 3.45 7.08 10.35
CA TYR A 6 4.03 7.06 11.70
C TYR A 6 5.30 7.91 11.83
N THR A 7 6.09 8.04 10.75
CA THR A 7 7.40 8.70 10.79
C THR A 7 7.37 10.15 10.33
N ALA A 8 6.37 10.56 9.55
CA ALA A 8 6.31 11.92 8.99
C ALA A 8 6.32 13.01 10.07
N MET A 9 5.67 12.78 11.22
CA MET A 9 5.57 13.76 12.30
C MET A 9 6.94 14.09 12.93
N ILE A 10 7.81 13.10 13.06
CA ILE A 10 9.12 13.24 13.73
C ILE A 10 10.26 13.51 12.73
N ARG A 11 9.96 13.51 11.43
CA ARG A 11 10.96 13.64 10.36
C ARG A 11 11.66 14.99 10.37
N ASN A 12 10.92 16.05 10.70
CA ASN A 12 11.45 17.42 10.74
C ASN A 12 12.14 17.77 12.06
N ASP A 13 12.15 16.86 13.04
CA ASP A 13 12.68 17.12 14.38
C ASP A 13 14.19 16.82 14.50
N GLY A 14 14.85 16.47 13.40
CA GLY A 14 16.30 16.21 13.37
C GLY A 14 16.71 14.84 13.93
N TYR A 15 15.78 13.90 14.08
CA TYR A 15 16.07 12.56 14.62
C TYR A 15 16.73 11.62 13.60
N PHE A 16 16.74 11.96 12.31
CA PHE A 16 17.23 11.07 11.24
C PHE A 16 18.46 11.64 10.55
N ALA A 17 19.38 10.75 10.22
CA ALA A 17 20.56 11.07 9.43
C ALA A 17 20.19 11.36 7.98
N GLU A 18 21.01 12.19 7.34
CA GLU A 18 20.94 12.42 5.90
C GLU A 18 21.41 11.18 5.13
N LEU A 19 20.61 10.76 4.15
CA LEU A 19 20.87 9.70 3.20
C LEU A 19 21.34 10.34 1.89
N THR A 20 22.48 9.90 1.37
CA THR A 20 23.01 10.39 0.10
C THR A 20 23.55 9.20 -0.70
N PRO A 21 23.73 9.34 -2.03
CA PRO A 21 24.41 8.32 -2.82
C PRO A 21 25.83 7.98 -2.33
N ASP A 22 26.49 8.86 -1.55
CA ASP A 22 27.82 8.57 -1.00
C ASP A 22 27.76 7.54 0.14
N ASN A 23 26.68 7.51 0.92
CA ASN A 23 26.49 6.57 2.03
C ASN A 23 25.52 5.43 1.72
N VAL A 24 24.57 5.64 0.81
CA VAL A 24 23.62 4.66 0.27
C VAL A 24 23.67 4.73 -1.28
N PRO A 25 24.66 4.08 -1.93
CA PRO A 25 24.85 4.16 -3.38
C PRO A 25 23.61 3.89 -4.25
N ASN A 26 22.83 2.86 -3.94
CA ASN A 26 21.63 2.48 -4.70
C ASN A 26 20.51 3.54 -4.64
N MET A 27 20.62 4.56 -3.78
CA MET A 27 19.72 5.71 -3.77
C MET A 27 19.83 6.55 -5.06
N ALA A 28 20.93 6.48 -5.81
CA ALA A 28 21.05 7.15 -7.11
C ALA A 28 20.05 6.60 -8.15
N ASP A 29 19.66 5.33 -7.99
CA ASP A 29 18.88 4.59 -8.98
C ASP A 29 17.39 4.52 -8.65
N VAL A 30 16.95 5.10 -7.53
CA VAL A 30 15.51 5.11 -7.20
C VAL A 30 14.73 6.16 -8.00
N ILE A 31 13.42 5.97 -8.10
CA ILE A 31 12.49 6.98 -8.61
C ILE A 31 12.52 8.22 -7.72
N GLU A 32 12.37 9.40 -8.31
CA GLU A 32 12.42 10.68 -7.56
C GLU A 32 11.43 10.73 -6.39
N PRO A 33 10.15 10.29 -6.53
CA PRO A 33 9.20 10.30 -5.42
C PRO A 33 9.57 9.39 -4.24
N ALA A 34 10.49 8.44 -4.44
CA ALA A 34 10.95 7.57 -3.36
C ALA A 34 11.92 8.29 -2.42
N VAL A 35 12.59 9.37 -2.87
CA VAL A 35 13.45 10.17 -1.99
C VAL A 35 12.59 11.18 -1.23
N LEU A 36 12.46 10.98 0.08
CA LEU A 36 11.62 11.85 0.90
C LEU A 36 12.32 13.18 1.19
N LYS A 37 11.50 14.22 1.39
CA LYS A 37 11.97 15.59 1.62
C LYS A 37 13.04 15.64 2.72
N GLY A 38 14.12 16.37 2.43
CA GLY A 38 15.25 16.53 3.35
C GLY A 38 16.20 15.34 3.38
N ASN A 39 16.06 14.38 2.45
CA ASN A 39 16.96 13.23 2.31
C ASN A 39 17.08 12.38 3.59
N THR A 40 16.08 12.40 4.47
CA THR A 40 16.11 11.68 5.75
C THR A 40 15.46 10.31 5.69
N ALA A 41 14.88 9.98 4.53
CA ALA A 41 14.39 8.65 4.22
C ALA A 41 14.30 8.41 2.73
N VAL A 42 14.26 7.13 2.39
CA VAL A 42 13.99 6.63 1.06
C VAL A 42 12.96 5.52 1.12
N THR A 43 11.91 5.62 0.32
CA THR A 43 10.90 4.58 0.14
C THR A 43 11.51 3.43 -0.65
N GLY A 44 11.55 2.25 -0.03
CA GLY A 44 12.11 1.05 -0.65
C GLY A 44 11.07 -0.01 -0.96
N MET A 45 9.82 0.18 -0.54
CA MET A 45 8.74 -0.76 -0.83
C MET A 45 7.45 0.02 -1.07
N LEU A 46 6.79 -0.30 -2.18
CA LEU A 46 5.47 0.19 -2.54
C LEU A 46 4.56 -1.03 -2.67
N ALA A 47 3.61 -1.23 -1.75
CA ALA A 47 2.63 -2.32 -1.84
C ALA A 47 1.32 -1.75 -2.40
N PRO A 48 0.97 -2.03 -3.67
CA PRO A 48 -0.25 -1.49 -4.27
C PRO A 48 -1.49 -2.12 -3.66
N LEU A 49 -2.47 -1.27 -3.34
CA LEU A 49 -3.82 -1.69 -2.98
C LEU A 49 -4.69 -1.72 -4.22
N VAL A 50 -5.34 -2.86 -4.41
CA VAL A 50 -6.38 -3.08 -5.43
C VAL A 50 -7.71 -3.35 -4.75
N ILE A 51 -8.78 -3.39 -5.53
CA ILE A 51 -10.09 -3.84 -5.05
C ILE A 51 -10.23 -5.32 -5.40
N ALA A 52 -10.08 -6.21 -4.42
CA ALA A 52 -10.34 -7.63 -4.62
C ALA A 52 -11.84 -7.94 -4.53
N TYR A 53 -12.30 -8.88 -5.34
CA TYR A 53 -13.68 -9.36 -5.32
C TYR A 53 -13.78 -10.86 -5.57
N GLY A 54 -14.74 -11.53 -4.92
CA GLY A 54 -15.06 -12.92 -5.18
C GLY A 54 -15.79 -13.08 -6.51
N THR A 55 -15.18 -13.75 -7.49
CA THR A 55 -15.73 -13.93 -8.86
C THR A 55 -16.99 -14.78 -8.90
N ASP A 56 -17.25 -15.57 -7.86
CA ASP A 56 -18.46 -16.37 -7.66
C ASP A 56 -19.58 -15.61 -6.93
N LEU A 57 -19.25 -14.49 -6.28
CA LEU A 57 -20.19 -13.66 -5.52
C LEU A 57 -20.54 -12.34 -6.20
N VAL A 58 -19.62 -11.81 -7.02
CA VAL A 58 -19.75 -10.49 -7.66
C VAL A 58 -19.77 -10.67 -9.17
N SER A 59 -20.95 -10.54 -9.76
CA SER A 59 -21.14 -10.63 -11.22
C SER A 59 -20.74 -9.36 -11.96
N GLU A 60 -20.81 -8.21 -11.28
CA GLU A 60 -20.47 -6.89 -11.80
C GLU A 60 -19.36 -6.29 -10.93
N PRO A 61 -18.08 -6.46 -11.30
CA PRO A 61 -16.95 -5.95 -10.53
C PRO A 61 -17.03 -4.43 -10.34
N PRO A 62 -16.56 -3.90 -9.19
CA PRO A 62 -16.42 -2.46 -9.00
C PRO A 62 -15.46 -1.90 -10.04
N LYS A 63 -15.63 -0.64 -10.46
CA LYS A 63 -14.72 0.04 -11.40
C LYS A 63 -13.64 0.86 -10.70
N GLY A 64 -13.94 1.27 -9.47
CA GLY A 64 -13.06 2.12 -8.67
C GLY A 64 -13.51 2.19 -7.22
N TRP A 65 -12.84 3.04 -6.44
CA TRP A 65 -13.05 3.19 -5.00
C TRP A 65 -14.46 3.70 -4.68
N ALA A 66 -15.05 4.53 -5.55
CA ALA A 66 -16.41 5.05 -5.40
C ALA A 66 -17.45 3.93 -5.29
N ASP A 67 -17.30 2.87 -6.08
CA ASP A 67 -18.25 1.76 -6.17
C ASP A 67 -18.30 0.96 -4.86
N LEU A 68 -17.32 1.10 -3.95
CA LEU A 68 -17.42 0.48 -2.62
C LEU A 68 -18.61 1.03 -1.81
N TRP A 69 -19.15 2.20 -2.17
CA TRP A 69 -20.36 2.76 -1.55
C TRP A 69 -21.67 2.33 -2.23
N ASP A 70 -21.62 1.48 -3.26
CA ASP A 70 -22.83 0.97 -3.90
C ASP A 70 -23.65 0.10 -2.95
N GLU A 71 -24.98 0.22 -3.03
CA GLU A 71 -25.92 -0.59 -2.25
C GLU A 71 -25.68 -2.10 -2.44
N ARG A 72 -25.16 -2.50 -3.61
CA ARG A 72 -24.79 -3.89 -3.96
C ARG A 72 -23.77 -4.52 -3.01
N PHE A 73 -22.91 -3.72 -2.39
CA PHE A 73 -21.88 -4.20 -1.46
C PHE A 73 -22.21 -3.95 0.01
N THR A 74 -23.41 -3.45 0.32
CA THR A 74 -23.84 -3.23 1.70
C THR A 74 -23.76 -4.53 2.51
N GLY A 75 -22.98 -4.53 3.60
CA GLY A 75 -22.75 -5.71 4.44
C GLY A 75 -21.83 -6.78 3.84
N GLN A 76 -21.24 -6.52 2.67
CA GLN A 76 -20.32 -7.43 1.97
C GLN A 76 -18.89 -6.87 1.87
N LEU A 77 -18.62 -5.72 2.46
CA LEU A 77 -17.30 -5.08 2.41
C LEU A 77 -16.40 -5.57 3.55
N GLY A 78 -15.15 -5.86 3.24
CA GLY A 78 -14.08 -5.93 4.22
C GLY A 78 -13.25 -4.66 4.18
N LEU A 79 -13.17 -3.90 5.28
CA LEU A 79 -12.41 -2.64 5.31
C LEU A 79 -11.41 -2.61 6.46
N TYR A 80 -10.28 -1.94 6.22
CA TYR A 80 -9.31 -1.68 7.25
C TYR A 80 -9.91 -0.79 8.35
N LYS A 81 -9.51 -1.05 9.60
CA LYS A 81 -9.82 -0.19 10.74
C LYS A 81 -9.08 1.14 10.64
N ILE A 82 -9.65 2.22 11.18
CA ILE A 82 -9.12 3.59 11.05
C ILE A 82 -7.67 3.79 11.55
N THR A 83 -7.17 2.90 12.41
CA THR A 83 -5.77 2.93 12.87
C THR A 83 -4.77 2.45 11.83
N ASN A 84 -5.20 1.70 10.81
CA ASN A 84 -4.39 1.33 9.65
C ASN A 84 -4.31 2.49 8.64
N SER A 85 -3.20 2.65 7.92
CA SER A 85 -3.01 3.71 6.92
C SER A 85 -3.97 3.62 5.72
N ALA A 86 -4.40 2.42 5.30
CA ALA A 86 -5.34 2.27 4.18
C ALA A 86 -6.70 2.89 4.48
N ALA A 87 -7.21 2.72 5.70
CA ALA A 87 -8.44 3.38 6.12
C ALA A 87 -8.30 4.91 6.13
N THR A 88 -7.13 5.42 6.51
CA THR A 88 -6.82 6.86 6.44
C THR A 88 -6.75 7.36 4.99
N MET A 89 -6.05 6.63 4.11
CA MET A 89 -5.98 6.95 2.68
C MET A 89 -7.36 6.96 2.04
N MET A 90 -8.20 5.98 2.37
CA MET A 90 -9.56 5.88 1.86
C MET A 90 -10.49 6.96 2.42
N ALA A 91 -10.29 7.38 3.66
CA ALA A 91 -11.00 8.54 4.22
C ALA A 91 -10.60 9.85 3.52
N MET A 92 -9.30 10.06 3.25
CA MET A 92 -8.82 11.21 2.48
C MET A 92 -9.39 11.19 1.05
N TRP A 93 -9.41 10.01 0.42
CA TRP A 93 -10.02 9.81 -0.89
C TRP A 93 -11.51 10.18 -0.88
N ALA A 94 -12.26 9.73 0.14
CA ALA A 94 -13.68 10.06 0.29
C ALA A 94 -13.92 11.57 0.49
N GLY A 95 -13.08 12.25 1.29
CA GLY A 95 -13.14 13.70 1.45
C GLY A 95 -12.88 14.44 0.14
N GLU A 96 -11.92 13.98 -0.65
CA GLU A 96 -11.58 14.56 -1.96
C GLU A 96 -12.67 14.38 -3.01
N HIS A 97 -13.33 13.22 -3.04
CA HIS A 97 -14.27 12.87 -4.12
C HIS A 97 -15.74 13.13 -3.78
N PHE A 98 -16.12 13.06 -2.51
CA PHE A 98 -17.49 13.34 -2.06
C PHE A 98 -17.64 14.68 -1.35
N GLY A 99 -16.53 15.27 -0.91
CA GLY A 99 -16.51 16.51 -0.14
C GLY A 99 -15.81 17.65 -0.87
N SER A 100 -15.18 18.50 -0.07
CA SER A 100 -14.47 19.70 -0.54
C SER A 100 -12.95 19.52 -0.68
N GLY A 101 -12.40 18.35 -0.32
CA GLY A 101 -10.98 18.07 -0.42
C GLY A 101 -10.49 16.98 0.54
N ARG A 102 -9.23 16.58 0.40
CA ARG A 102 -8.61 15.47 1.18
C ARG A 102 -8.68 15.61 2.70
N ASP A 103 -8.79 16.84 3.18
CA ASP A 103 -8.89 17.18 4.61
C ASP A 103 -10.35 17.37 5.09
N ASP A 104 -11.34 17.10 4.23
CA ASP A 104 -12.77 17.14 4.57
C ASP A 104 -13.17 15.89 5.39
N ILE A 105 -12.73 15.91 6.66
CA ILE A 105 -12.92 14.80 7.60
C ILE A 105 -14.41 14.59 7.91
N GLU A 106 -15.21 15.65 7.95
CA GLU A 106 -16.64 15.55 8.24
C GLU A 106 -17.37 14.73 7.17
N THR A 107 -17.10 15.03 5.89
CA THR A 107 -17.66 14.27 4.77
C THR A 107 -17.14 12.84 4.74
N ALA A 108 -15.85 12.64 4.95
CA ALA A 108 -15.26 11.30 5.01
C ALA A 108 -15.91 10.44 6.10
N VAL A 109 -16.07 10.98 7.32
CA VAL A 109 -16.72 10.27 8.43
C VAL A 109 -18.19 9.99 8.14
N ALA A 110 -18.91 10.94 7.54
CA ALA A 110 -20.30 10.73 7.13
C ALA A 110 -20.42 9.58 6.13
N LYS A 111 -19.55 9.56 5.11
CA LYS A 111 -19.51 8.51 4.10
C LYS A 111 -19.16 7.14 4.67
N PHE A 112 -18.20 7.05 5.58
CA PHE A 112 -17.86 5.77 6.20
C PHE A 112 -18.99 5.21 7.10
N LYS A 113 -19.87 6.07 7.63
CA LYS A 113 -21.06 5.60 8.38
C LYS A 113 -22.07 4.90 7.48
N GLU A 114 -22.14 5.26 6.20
CA GLU A 114 -23.05 4.64 5.23
C GLU A 114 -22.67 3.17 4.95
N LEU A 115 -21.38 2.83 5.05
CA LEU A 115 -20.86 1.48 4.76
C LEU A 115 -21.15 0.45 5.86
N GLY A 116 -21.54 0.90 7.06
CA GLY A 116 -21.67 0.04 8.23
C GLY A 116 -22.89 -0.90 8.18
N PRO A 117 -22.81 -2.09 8.79
CA PRO A 117 -21.67 -2.63 9.52
C PRO A 117 -20.68 -3.42 8.62
N PHE A 118 -19.38 -3.30 8.91
CA PHE A 118 -18.30 -4.07 8.27
C PHE A 118 -17.24 -4.51 9.31
N PRO A 119 -16.53 -5.63 9.09
CA PRO A 119 -15.46 -6.07 9.98
C PRO A 119 -14.30 -5.06 10.01
N GLN A 120 -13.76 -4.82 11.20
CA GLN A 120 -12.66 -3.87 11.43
C GLN A 120 -11.30 -4.56 11.26
N ILE A 121 -10.76 -4.56 10.04
CA ILE A 121 -9.57 -5.34 9.68
C ILE A 121 -8.29 -4.61 10.10
N GLY A 122 -7.39 -5.31 10.79
CA GLY A 122 -6.08 -4.77 11.17
C GLY A 122 -5.04 -4.80 10.06
N TYR A 123 -4.96 -5.92 9.34
CA TYR A 123 -3.95 -6.21 8.31
C TYR A 123 -4.55 -7.08 7.20
N SER A 124 -3.97 -7.05 6.00
CA SER A 124 -4.50 -7.69 4.80
C SER A 124 -4.69 -9.21 4.93
N ALA A 125 -3.79 -9.91 5.62
CA ALA A 125 -3.94 -11.33 5.93
C ALA A 125 -5.21 -11.68 6.73
N GLN A 126 -5.86 -10.70 7.38
CA GLN A 126 -7.17 -10.90 8.04
C GLN A 126 -8.35 -10.77 7.06
N LEU A 127 -8.19 -10.14 5.90
CA LEU A 127 -9.17 -10.10 4.82
C LEU A 127 -9.19 -11.40 4.02
N THR A 128 -8.02 -11.98 3.76
CA THR A 128 -7.85 -13.22 3.00
C THR A 128 -8.85 -14.33 3.39
N PRO A 129 -8.98 -14.74 4.67
CA PRO A 129 -9.96 -15.76 5.05
C PRO A 129 -11.42 -15.30 4.91
N LEU A 130 -11.72 -14.00 5.05
CA LEU A 130 -13.08 -13.48 4.91
C LEU A 130 -13.53 -13.50 3.44
N LEU A 131 -12.65 -13.10 2.53
CA LEU A 131 -12.86 -13.18 1.08
C LEU A 131 -12.96 -14.65 0.63
N SER A 132 -12.02 -15.49 1.08
CA SER A 132 -11.98 -16.91 0.72
C SER A 132 -13.22 -17.69 1.14
N GLN A 133 -13.86 -17.29 2.24
CA GLN A 133 -15.07 -17.91 2.78
C GLN A 133 -16.36 -17.21 2.32
N GLY A 134 -16.25 -16.14 1.52
CA GLY A 134 -17.39 -15.35 1.08
C GLY A 134 -18.11 -14.59 2.20
N GLN A 135 -17.46 -14.38 3.36
CA GLN A 135 -18.00 -13.56 4.44
C GLN A 135 -18.00 -12.07 4.09
N VAL A 136 -17.05 -11.67 3.23
CA VAL A 136 -17.06 -10.40 2.51
C VAL A 136 -16.84 -10.73 1.04
N ALA A 137 -17.50 -10.00 0.14
CA ALA A 137 -17.41 -10.22 -1.30
C ALA A 137 -16.41 -9.27 -1.96
N VAL A 138 -16.14 -8.10 -1.35
CA VAL A 138 -15.27 -7.06 -1.90
C VAL A 138 -14.43 -6.42 -0.81
N ALA A 139 -13.15 -6.13 -1.09
CA ALA A 139 -12.29 -5.38 -0.17
C ALA A 139 -11.13 -4.67 -0.88
N PRO A 140 -10.72 -3.46 -0.42
CA PRO A 140 -9.36 -2.98 -0.65
C PRO A 140 -8.36 -3.95 -0.01
N ILE A 141 -7.39 -4.45 -0.76
CA ILE A 141 -6.37 -5.38 -0.25
C ILE A 141 -5.05 -5.25 -1.01
N ASP A 142 -3.94 -5.65 -0.38
CA ASP A 142 -2.64 -5.78 -1.04
C ASP A 142 -2.72 -6.72 -2.24
N LEU A 143 -2.18 -6.28 -3.38
CA LEU A 143 -2.13 -7.08 -4.60
C LEU A 143 -1.43 -8.44 -4.39
N GLY A 144 -0.40 -8.48 -3.54
CA GLY A 144 0.29 -9.73 -3.16
C GLY A 144 -0.62 -10.78 -2.49
N GLU A 145 -1.62 -10.35 -1.71
CA GLU A 145 -2.61 -11.26 -1.12
C GLU A 145 -3.55 -11.83 -2.19
N VAL A 146 -3.90 -11.03 -3.20
CA VAL A 146 -4.68 -11.51 -4.35
C VAL A 146 -3.91 -12.58 -5.11
N LYS A 147 -2.62 -12.35 -5.40
CA LYS A 147 -1.74 -13.35 -6.01
C LYS A 147 -1.73 -14.66 -5.21
N ALA A 148 -1.51 -14.58 -3.90
CA ALA A 148 -1.48 -15.75 -3.04
C ALA A 148 -2.82 -16.51 -3.05
N MET A 149 -3.95 -15.80 -3.03
CA MET A 149 -5.27 -16.41 -3.12
C MET A 149 -5.53 -17.08 -4.47
N GLN A 150 -5.14 -16.44 -5.59
CA GLN A 150 -5.26 -17.01 -6.93
C GLN A 150 -4.38 -18.27 -7.10
N GLU A 151 -3.16 -18.25 -6.59
CA GLU A 151 -2.25 -19.41 -6.57
C GLU A 151 -2.82 -20.58 -5.74
N ALA A 152 -3.59 -20.27 -4.69
CA ALA A 152 -4.31 -21.26 -3.88
C ALA A 152 -5.63 -21.76 -4.51
N GLY A 153 -6.00 -21.26 -5.69
CA GLY A 153 -7.22 -21.66 -6.40
C GLY A 153 -8.52 -21.08 -5.82
N ILE A 154 -8.42 -20.02 -5.02
CA ILE A 154 -9.59 -19.29 -4.51
C ILE A 154 -10.18 -18.48 -5.68
N PRO A 155 -11.53 -18.46 -5.87
CA PRO A 155 -12.18 -17.76 -6.98
C PRO A 155 -12.21 -16.24 -6.77
N ILE A 156 -11.04 -15.61 -6.69
CA ILE A 156 -10.86 -14.18 -6.48
C ILE A 156 -10.28 -13.53 -7.74
N ASP A 157 -10.69 -12.29 -7.99
CA ASP A 157 -10.03 -11.42 -8.94
C ASP A 157 -9.94 -10.00 -8.37
N TYR A 158 -9.32 -9.08 -9.09
CA TYR A 158 -9.11 -7.72 -8.63
C TYR A 158 -9.39 -6.68 -9.70
N VAL A 159 -9.60 -5.46 -9.25
CA VAL A 159 -9.71 -4.28 -10.09
C VAL A 159 -8.63 -3.28 -9.71
N VAL A 160 -7.94 -2.78 -10.74
CA VAL A 160 -7.13 -1.57 -10.66
C VAL A 160 -8.07 -0.39 -10.87
N PRO A 161 -8.30 0.46 -9.86
CA PRO A 161 -9.21 1.60 -9.97
C PRO A 161 -8.79 2.55 -11.08
N GLU A 162 -9.74 3.04 -11.88
CA GLU A 162 -9.47 3.96 -12.99
C GLU A 162 -8.85 5.29 -12.51
N GLU A 163 -9.21 5.73 -11.31
CA GLU A 163 -8.67 6.92 -10.65
C GLU A 163 -7.28 6.71 -10.04
N GLY A 164 -6.74 5.48 -10.08
CA GLY A 164 -5.44 5.11 -9.56
C GLY A 164 -5.49 4.32 -8.24
N MET A 165 -4.38 3.64 -7.94
CA MET A 165 -4.23 2.80 -6.75
C MET A 165 -3.83 3.62 -5.53
N LEU A 166 -4.33 3.20 -4.37
CA LEU A 166 -3.72 3.53 -3.09
C LEU A 166 -2.51 2.62 -2.89
N VAL A 167 -1.52 3.06 -2.12
CA VAL A 167 -0.27 2.32 -1.97
C VAL A 167 0.20 2.40 -0.53
N PHE A 168 0.55 1.26 0.07
CA PHE A 168 1.33 1.28 1.30
C PHE A 168 2.80 1.51 0.96
N ASP A 169 3.31 2.65 1.40
CA ASP A 169 4.72 2.97 1.38
C ASP A 169 5.42 2.37 2.60
N HIS A 170 6.65 1.88 2.40
CA HIS A 170 7.59 1.64 3.50
C HIS A 170 8.91 2.34 3.22
N SER A 171 9.21 3.28 4.09
CA SER A 171 10.38 4.12 4.03
C SER A 171 11.44 3.66 5.05
N PHE A 172 12.69 3.86 4.67
CA PHE A 172 13.85 3.52 5.46
C PHE A 172 14.55 4.81 5.89
N SER A 173 14.84 4.91 7.19
CA SER A 173 15.60 6.00 7.80
C SER A 173 16.67 5.41 8.72
N VAL A 174 17.74 6.17 8.96
CA VAL A 174 18.73 5.87 10.01
C VAL A 174 18.61 6.95 11.08
N PHE A 175 18.60 6.58 12.36
CA PHE A 175 18.60 7.57 13.45
C PHE A 175 19.92 8.34 13.49
N GLU A 176 19.83 9.66 13.69
CA GLU A 176 20.98 10.56 13.74
C GLU A 176 21.91 10.26 14.92
N ASN A 177 21.43 9.62 15.97
CA ASN A 177 22.25 9.20 17.11
C ASN A 177 22.46 7.68 17.17
N SER A 178 22.29 6.96 16.05
CA SER A 178 22.58 5.53 15.99
C SER A 178 24.05 5.25 16.30
N ALA A 179 24.31 4.27 17.17
CA ALA A 179 25.66 3.83 17.51
C ALA A 179 26.42 3.23 16.32
N ASP A 180 25.69 2.70 15.33
CA ASP A 180 26.26 2.19 14.08
C ASP A 180 25.43 2.68 12.89
N LYS A 181 25.69 3.92 12.46
CA LYS A 181 25.05 4.48 11.26
C LYS A 181 25.45 3.74 9.99
N ARG A 182 26.70 3.24 9.93
CA ARG A 182 27.23 2.57 8.74
C ARG A 182 26.42 1.33 8.43
N LEU A 183 26.15 0.49 9.43
CA LEU A 183 25.31 -0.69 9.26
C LEU A 183 23.88 -0.32 8.82
N GLY A 184 23.34 0.79 9.34
CA GLY A 184 22.06 1.33 8.89
C GLY A 184 22.07 1.70 7.41
N PHE A 185 23.08 2.44 6.95
CA PHE A 185 23.24 2.80 5.54
C PHE A 185 23.44 1.58 4.65
N ASP A 186 24.28 0.63 5.07
CA ASP A 186 24.54 -0.61 4.33
C ASP A 186 23.26 -1.44 4.18
N TYR A 187 22.42 -1.51 5.22
CA TYR A 187 21.12 -2.19 5.15
C TYR A 187 20.14 -1.50 4.18
N ILE A 188 20.06 -0.16 4.21
CA ILE A 188 19.23 0.59 3.25
C ILE A 188 19.75 0.35 1.82
N ASN A 189 21.07 0.41 1.62
CA ASN A 189 21.68 0.16 0.33
C ASN A 189 21.36 -1.26 -0.18
N PHE A 190 21.45 -2.27 0.69
CA PHE A 190 21.05 -3.63 0.38
C PHE A 190 19.57 -3.73 -0.02
N ALA A 191 18.67 -3.14 0.77
CA ALA A 191 17.23 -3.17 0.51
C ALA A 191 16.85 -2.49 -0.82
N LEU A 192 17.58 -1.45 -1.22
CA LEU A 192 17.39 -0.74 -2.49
C LEU A 192 18.09 -1.39 -3.68
N SER A 193 18.88 -2.46 -3.47
CA SER A 193 19.58 -3.11 -4.58
C SER A 193 18.61 -3.74 -5.58
N PRO A 194 18.95 -3.77 -6.88
CA PRO A 194 18.05 -4.32 -7.89
C PRO A 194 17.65 -5.78 -7.62
N GLU A 195 18.58 -6.60 -7.13
CA GLU A 195 18.34 -8.00 -6.76
C GLU A 195 17.28 -8.14 -5.66
N ILE A 196 17.38 -7.33 -4.60
CA ILE A 196 16.43 -7.40 -3.48
C ILE A 196 15.08 -6.81 -3.87
N GLN A 197 15.07 -5.72 -4.63
CA GLN A 197 13.84 -5.13 -5.17
C GLN A 197 13.10 -6.12 -6.09
N LEU A 198 13.83 -6.81 -6.98
CA LEU A 198 13.26 -7.86 -7.83
C LEU A 198 12.70 -9.03 -6.99
N SER A 199 13.45 -9.50 -5.99
CA SER A 199 12.98 -10.56 -5.10
C SER A 199 11.67 -10.18 -4.39
N MET A 200 11.52 -8.93 -3.93
CA MET A 200 10.28 -8.45 -3.33
C MET A 200 9.12 -8.39 -4.33
N ALA A 201 9.39 -7.99 -5.58
CA ALA A 201 8.39 -8.00 -6.65
C ALA A 201 7.90 -9.43 -6.96
N GLU A 202 8.82 -10.39 -7.12
CA GLU A 202 8.49 -11.78 -7.44
C GLU A 202 7.66 -12.48 -6.35
N ASN A 203 8.06 -12.28 -5.09
CA ASN A 203 7.49 -13.02 -3.98
C ASN A 203 6.21 -12.37 -3.45
N TRP A 204 6.13 -11.04 -3.45
CA TRP A 204 5.10 -10.29 -2.73
C TRP A 204 4.39 -9.22 -3.54
N LEU A 205 4.73 -9.06 -4.83
CA LEU A 205 4.21 -7.99 -5.69
C LEU A 205 4.40 -6.60 -5.06
N ILE A 206 5.56 -6.40 -4.42
CA ILE A 206 6.01 -5.08 -3.99
C ILE A 206 6.64 -4.40 -5.20
N ALA A 207 6.07 -3.26 -5.60
CA ALA A 207 6.57 -2.51 -6.73
C ALA A 207 7.97 -1.94 -6.41
N PRO A 208 8.95 -2.14 -7.30
CA PRO A 208 10.31 -1.69 -7.07
C PRO A 208 10.40 -0.16 -7.16
N THR A 209 11.17 0.46 -6.26
CA THR A 209 11.50 1.89 -6.38
C THR A 209 12.79 2.12 -7.15
N ASN A 210 13.66 1.10 -7.27
CA ASN A 210 14.88 1.15 -8.07
C ASN A 210 14.55 0.97 -9.56
N LYS A 211 14.87 1.98 -10.38
CA LYS A 211 14.56 2.05 -11.82
C LYS A 211 15.37 1.09 -12.69
N THR A 212 16.42 0.49 -12.14
CA THR A 212 17.28 -0.46 -12.87
C THR A 212 16.77 -1.90 -12.76
N VAL A 213 15.70 -2.13 -11.99
CA VAL A 213 15.04 -3.43 -11.91
C VAL A 213 14.32 -3.70 -13.23
N GLU A 214 14.71 -4.77 -13.90
CA GLU A 214 14.00 -5.30 -15.07
C GLU A 214 13.01 -6.37 -14.59
N LEU A 215 11.71 -6.10 -14.72
CA LEU A 215 10.67 -7.06 -14.34
C LEU A 215 10.55 -8.17 -15.42
N PRO A 216 10.68 -9.46 -15.02
CA PRO A 216 10.43 -10.59 -15.92
C PRO A 216 9.03 -10.53 -16.53
N GLU A 217 8.86 -11.10 -17.73
CA GLU A 217 7.58 -11.12 -18.46
C GLU A 217 6.42 -11.65 -17.60
N GLU A 218 6.69 -12.66 -16.76
CA GLU A 218 5.69 -13.23 -15.85
C GLU A 218 5.15 -12.24 -14.82
N LEU A 219 5.92 -11.20 -14.46
CA LEU A 219 5.50 -10.14 -13.56
C LEU A 219 4.82 -8.97 -14.28
N GLN A 220 5.06 -8.78 -15.58
CA GLN A 220 4.50 -7.67 -16.36
C GLN A 220 2.97 -7.74 -16.52
N LYS A 221 2.37 -8.91 -16.25
CA LYS A 221 0.91 -9.06 -16.19
C LYS A 221 0.28 -8.41 -14.94
N TRP A 222 1.08 -8.12 -13.93
CA TRP A 222 0.65 -7.44 -12.71
C TRP A 222 0.86 -5.93 -12.85
N PRO A 223 0.01 -5.09 -12.25
CA PRO A 223 0.13 -3.63 -12.28
C PRO A 223 1.20 -3.14 -11.28
N LEU A 224 2.46 -3.58 -11.47
CA LEU A 224 3.63 -3.12 -10.69
C LEU A 224 4.24 -1.85 -11.26
#